data_AF-A0A820I910-F1
#
_entry.id   AF-A0A820I910-F1
#
_cell.length_a   1.000
_cell.length_b   1.000
_cell.length_c   1.000
_cell.angle_alpha   90.00
_cell.angle_beta   90.00
_cell.angle_gamma   90.00
#
_symmetry.space_group_name_H-M   'P 1'
#
loop_
_entity.id
_entity.type
_entity.pdbx_description
1 polymer ?
#
loop_
_entity_poly.entity_id
_entity_poly.type
_entity_poly.pdbx_seq_one_letter_code
_entity_poly.pdbx_strand_id
1 'polypeptide(L)'
;MSNKYAVNVECYGTLRRIPLPNQFITIDKLKGIVCDRLNIDYPFNLIYEGAELCKEDTLHDLDINPNFPLRVRRCSIDSYTTDLMTDIFLSYERTHRNTVIQLKQELEEKNYFCWLDVEEIPSNNDHFCPEIEAGIQKSTVFVCCITSRYVQSNKCRQELSFAKQHNKPIILLLIEELNWPPAQIRTLVSGLSYIRFYNTASLASSTSWSSEMFDGLLNKLGELTPHI
;
A
#
# COMPACT_ATOMS: atom_id res chain seq x y z
N MET A 1 -29.16 -1.94 -27.79
CA MET A 1 -28.47 -0.70 -28.20
C MET A 1 -26.97 -0.99 -28.18
N SER A 2 -26.27 -0.80 -29.29
CA SER A 2 -24.83 -1.09 -29.41
C SER A 2 -24.03 -0.01 -28.67
N ASN A 3 -23.23 -0.39 -27.67
CA ASN A 3 -22.32 0.53 -26.97
C ASN A 3 -21.25 1.02 -27.96
N LYS A 4 -21.49 2.18 -28.60
CA LYS A 4 -20.57 2.78 -29.58
C LYS A 4 -19.41 3.53 -28.93
N TYR A 5 -19.47 3.79 -27.63
CA TYR A 5 -18.45 4.53 -26.90
C TYR A 5 -17.75 3.61 -25.90
N ALA A 6 -16.44 3.76 -25.74
CA ALA A 6 -15.65 2.98 -24.80
C ALA A 6 -14.43 3.79 -24.36
N VAL A 7 -14.00 3.58 -23.13
CA VAL A 7 -12.82 4.24 -22.56
C VAL A 7 -11.78 3.19 -22.17
N ASN A 8 -10.51 3.57 -22.27
CA ASN A 8 -9.43 2.77 -21.74
C ASN A 8 -9.31 3.01 -20.24
N VAL A 9 -9.28 1.94 -19.45
CA VAL A 9 -9.12 1.98 -18.00
C VAL A 9 -7.94 1.09 -17.61
N GLU A 10 -6.95 1.65 -16.95
CA GLU A 10 -5.80 0.97 -16.40
C GLU A 10 -6.04 0.70 -14.91
N CYS A 11 -5.99 -0.57 -14.51
CA CYS A 11 -6.07 -1.00 -13.12
C CYS A 11 -4.97 -2.02 -12.87
N TYR A 12 -4.14 -1.80 -11.83
CA TYR A 12 -2.98 -2.65 -11.50
C TYR A 12 -2.04 -2.92 -12.69
N GLY A 13 -1.77 -1.89 -13.50
CA GLY A 13 -0.94 -2.00 -14.71
C GLY A 13 -1.59 -2.79 -15.86
N THR A 14 -2.81 -3.28 -15.69
CA THR A 14 -3.57 -3.97 -16.73
C THR A 14 -4.54 -2.99 -17.39
N LEU A 15 -4.39 -2.80 -18.70
CA LEU A 15 -5.29 -1.98 -19.50
C LEU A 15 -6.52 -2.78 -19.96
N ARG A 16 -7.73 -2.30 -19.68
CA ARG A 16 -8.98 -2.85 -20.21
C ARG A 16 -9.81 -1.78 -20.88
N ARG A 17 -10.42 -2.12 -22.01
CA ARG A 17 -11.34 -1.23 -22.72
C ARG A 17 -12.77 -1.44 -22.24
N ILE A 18 -13.34 -0.45 -21.56
CA ILE A 18 -14.65 -0.54 -20.92
C ILE A 18 -15.72 0.08 -21.83
N PRO A 19 -16.70 -0.69 -22.31
CA PRO A 19 -17.78 -0.18 -23.14
C PRO A 19 -18.78 0.59 -22.29
N LEU A 20 -19.16 1.77 -22.76
CA LEU A 20 -20.04 2.71 -22.09
C LEU A 20 -21.31 2.98 -22.91
N PRO A 21 -22.41 3.39 -22.27
CA PRO A 21 -23.65 3.69 -22.98
C PRO A 21 -23.50 4.94 -23.88
N ASN A 22 -22.77 5.96 -23.41
CA ASN A 22 -22.45 7.19 -24.15
C ASN A 22 -21.37 8.01 -23.39
N GLN A 23 -20.97 9.15 -23.96
CA GLN A 23 -19.97 10.06 -23.38
C GLN A 23 -20.52 11.07 -22.35
N PHE A 24 -21.84 11.13 -22.14
CA PHE A 24 -22.47 12.06 -21.20
C PHE A 24 -22.70 11.43 -19.82
N ILE A 25 -22.07 10.28 -19.54
CA ILE A 25 -22.13 9.67 -18.22
C ILE A 25 -21.28 10.48 -17.24
N THR A 26 -21.76 10.58 -16.01
CA THR A 26 -20.97 11.17 -14.92
C THR A 26 -19.85 10.24 -14.49
N ILE A 27 -18.80 10.79 -13.89
CA ILE A 27 -17.69 10.01 -13.32
C ILE A 27 -18.19 9.05 -12.24
N ASP A 28 -19.19 9.41 -11.44
CA ASP A 28 -19.81 8.51 -10.46
C ASP A 28 -20.44 7.26 -11.11
N LYS A 29 -21.20 7.44 -12.19
CA LYS A 29 -21.77 6.32 -12.95
C LYS A 29 -20.69 5.48 -13.62
N LEU A 30 -19.63 6.13 -14.13
CA LEU A 30 -18.48 5.43 -14.69
C LEU A 30 -17.78 4.57 -13.63
N LYS A 31 -17.58 5.08 -12.41
CA LYS A 31 -17.03 4.30 -11.29
C LYS A 31 -17.84 3.04 -11.03
N GLY A 32 -19.17 3.12 -11.02
CA GLY A 32 -20.03 1.93 -10.92
C GLY A 32 -19.78 0.90 -12.03
N ILE A 33 -19.72 1.34 -13.29
CA ILE A 33 -19.45 0.44 -14.43
C ILE A 33 -18.04 -0.18 -14.33
N VAL A 34 -17.04 0.61 -13.95
CA VAL A 34 -15.65 0.16 -13.77
C VAL A 34 -15.57 -0.87 -12.65
N CYS A 35 -16.23 -0.60 -11.53
CA CYS A 35 -16.34 -1.50 -10.38
C CYS A 35 -16.86 -2.88 -10.80
N ASP A 36 -18.03 -2.92 -11.44
CA ASP A 36 -18.67 -4.16 -11.90
C ASP A 36 -17.82 -4.91 -12.94
N ARG A 37 -17.17 -4.19 -13.86
CA ARG A 37 -16.43 -4.79 -14.99
C ARG A 37 -15.04 -5.28 -14.62
N LEU A 38 -14.41 -4.64 -13.66
CA LEU A 38 -13.08 -5.00 -13.18
C LEU A 38 -13.12 -5.87 -11.92
N ASN A 39 -14.32 -6.09 -11.34
CA ASN A 39 -14.51 -6.79 -10.07
C ASN A 39 -13.68 -6.14 -8.95
N ILE A 40 -13.74 -4.81 -8.88
CA ILE A 40 -13.09 -4.03 -7.83
C ILE A 40 -13.98 -4.05 -6.59
N ASP A 41 -13.45 -4.47 -5.46
CA ASP A 41 -14.18 -4.62 -4.19
C ASP A 41 -13.78 -3.57 -3.14
N TYR A 42 -13.18 -2.47 -3.58
CA TYR A 42 -12.67 -1.41 -2.73
C TYR A 42 -13.02 -0.01 -3.24
N PRO A 43 -13.00 1.02 -2.37
CA PRO A 43 -13.13 2.41 -2.80
C PRO A 43 -11.98 2.85 -3.70
N PHE A 44 -12.29 3.52 -4.80
CA PHE A 44 -11.31 4.08 -5.73
C PHE A 44 -11.77 5.40 -6.34
N ASN A 45 -10.82 6.18 -6.84
CA ASN A 45 -11.04 7.34 -7.69
C ASN A 45 -10.47 7.07 -9.08
N LEU A 46 -11.00 7.79 -10.08
CA LEU A 46 -10.49 7.76 -11.44
C LEU A 46 -9.56 8.95 -11.63
N ILE A 47 -8.37 8.67 -12.15
CA ILE A 47 -7.34 9.65 -12.43
C ILE A 47 -7.18 9.76 -13.96
N TYR A 48 -7.12 10.97 -14.47
CA TYR A 48 -6.82 11.25 -15.88
C TYR A 48 -5.67 12.27 -15.95
N GLU A 49 -4.63 11.94 -16.71
CA GLU A 49 -3.43 12.81 -16.86
C GLU A 49 -2.83 13.29 -15.52
N GLY A 50 -2.96 12.48 -14.47
CA GLY A 50 -2.45 12.77 -13.12
C GLY A 50 -3.41 13.54 -12.21
N ALA A 51 -4.55 14.00 -12.71
CA ALA A 51 -5.58 14.69 -11.93
C ALA A 51 -6.71 13.73 -11.51
N GLU A 52 -7.21 13.88 -10.29
CA GLU A 52 -8.41 13.18 -9.82
C GLU A 52 -9.66 13.81 -10.47
N LEU A 53 -10.55 12.95 -10.95
CA LEU A 53 -11.79 13.37 -11.59
C LEU A 53 -12.92 13.58 -10.56
N CYS A 54 -13.61 14.71 -10.64
CA CYS A 54 -14.76 15.00 -9.80
C CYS A 54 -15.95 14.12 -10.20
N LYS A 55 -16.71 13.64 -9.20
CA LYS A 55 -17.78 12.64 -9.39
C LYS A 55 -18.98 13.18 -10.19
N GLU A 56 -19.24 14.49 -10.13
CA GLU A 56 -20.34 15.16 -10.81
C GLU A 56 -20.07 15.43 -12.30
N ASP A 57 -18.81 15.57 -12.70
CA ASP A 57 -18.43 15.89 -14.07
C ASP A 57 -18.79 14.74 -15.01
N THR A 58 -19.00 15.05 -16.30
CA THR A 58 -19.17 14.03 -17.34
C THR A 58 -17.90 13.81 -18.15
N LEU A 59 -17.76 12.64 -18.78
CA LEU A 59 -16.64 12.38 -19.69
C LEU A 59 -16.53 13.42 -20.82
N HIS A 60 -17.68 13.90 -21.28
CA HIS A 60 -17.78 14.94 -22.30
C HIS A 60 -17.28 16.30 -21.78
N ASP A 61 -17.67 16.71 -20.58
CA ASP A 61 -17.28 18.03 -20.03
C ASP A 61 -15.77 18.10 -19.74
N LEU A 62 -15.16 16.95 -19.48
CA LEU A 62 -13.73 16.80 -19.22
C LEU A 62 -12.90 16.58 -20.50
N ASP A 63 -13.52 16.55 -21.68
CA ASP A 63 -12.87 16.26 -22.97
C ASP A 63 -11.95 15.02 -22.93
N ILE A 64 -12.36 13.99 -22.18
CA ILE A 64 -11.53 12.79 -21.96
C ILE A 64 -11.32 12.07 -23.29
N ASN A 65 -10.05 11.89 -23.66
CA ASN A 65 -9.70 11.09 -24.83
C ASN A 65 -9.91 9.60 -24.52
N PRO A 66 -10.84 8.92 -25.20
CA PRO A 66 -11.18 7.52 -24.90
C PRO A 66 -10.03 6.53 -25.14
N ASN A 67 -8.99 6.93 -25.87
CA ASN A 67 -7.80 6.11 -26.12
C ASN A 67 -6.71 6.30 -25.07
N PHE A 68 -6.74 7.40 -24.30
CA PHE A 68 -5.83 7.61 -23.19
C PHE A 68 -6.39 6.98 -21.91
N PRO A 69 -5.59 6.25 -21.13
CA PRO A 69 -6.10 5.49 -20.00
C PRO A 69 -6.54 6.37 -18.83
N LEU A 70 -7.76 6.13 -18.37
CA LEU A 70 -8.18 6.46 -17.01
C LEU A 70 -7.52 5.47 -16.05
N ARG A 71 -6.88 5.96 -15.01
CA ARG A 71 -6.24 5.11 -14.01
C ARG A 71 -7.15 4.94 -12.81
N VAL A 72 -7.36 3.69 -12.40
CA VAL A 72 -7.98 3.36 -11.12
C VAL A 72 -6.93 3.60 -10.03
N ARG A 73 -7.24 4.51 -9.12
CA ARG A 73 -6.45 4.75 -7.91
C ARG A 73 -7.30 4.45 -6.71
N ARG A 74 -6.91 3.46 -5.89
CA ARG A 74 -7.60 3.17 -4.65
C ARG A 74 -7.71 4.46 -3.81
N CYS A 75 -8.86 4.72 -3.18
CA CYS A 75 -9.04 5.85 -2.26
C CYS A 75 -9.48 5.33 -0.89
N SER A 76 -9.11 6.04 0.17
CA SER A 76 -9.30 5.54 1.53
C SER A 76 -10.80 5.59 1.94
N ILE A 77 -11.59 6.46 1.32
CA ILE A 77 -12.93 6.82 1.79
C ILE A 77 -14.00 6.07 1.00
N ASP A 78 -14.68 5.16 1.68
CA ASP A 78 -16.06 4.81 1.37
C ASP A 78 -16.98 5.86 1.97
N SER A 79 -17.89 6.44 1.17
CA SER A 79 -18.88 7.40 1.67
C SER A 79 -19.93 6.77 2.62
N TYR A 80 -19.85 5.47 2.85
CA TYR A 80 -20.76 4.69 3.72
C TYR A 80 -20.07 3.95 4.87
N THR A 81 -18.74 3.85 4.89
CA THR A 81 -17.98 3.22 5.99
C THR A 81 -16.82 4.12 6.40
N THR A 82 -16.78 4.51 7.67
CA THR A 82 -15.74 5.35 8.28
C THR A 82 -14.43 4.60 8.55
N ASP A 83 -14.30 3.35 8.09
CA ASP A 83 -13.11 2.54 8.31
C ASP A 83 -12.24 2.49 7.06
N LEU A 84 -11.21 3.34 7.07
CA LEU A 84 -10.09 3.31 6.15
C LEU A 84 -9.41 1.94 6.26
N MET A 85 -9.65 1.02 5.31
CA MET A 85 -8.97 -0.27 5.28
C MET A 85 -7.51 -0.06 4.87
N THR A 86 -6.58 -0.33 5.80
CA THR A 86 -5.15 -0.25 5.56
C THR A 86 -4.66 -1.60 5.05
N ASP A 87 -3.93 -1.63 3.94
CA ASP A 87 -3.35 -2.89 3.46
C ASP A 87 -2.12 -3.26 4.27
N ILE A 88 -1.25 -2.28 4.51
CA ILE A 88 0.09 -2.50 5.05
C ILE A 88 0.31 -1.58 6.24
N PHE A 89 0.69 -2.16 7.38
CA PHE A 89 1.31 -1.42 8.47
C PHE A 89 2.84 -1.51 8.33
N LEU A 90 3.51 -0.37 8.16
CA LEU A 90 4.97 -0.29 8.09
C LEU A 90 5.54 -0.01 9.48
N SER A 91 6.06 -1.05 10.16
CA SER A 91 6.76 -0.91 11.43
C SER A 91 8.25 -0.71 11.18
N TYR A 92 8.81 0.38 11.72
CA TYR A 92 10.20 0.78 11.48
C TYR A 92 10.78 1.55 12.67
N GLU A 93 12.10 1.67 12.70
CA GLU A 93 12.79 2.52 13.67
C GLU A 93 13.04 3.93 13.09
N ARG A 94 12.83 4.97 13.90
CA ARG A 94 12.76 6.38 13.46
C ARG A 94 13.97 6.85 12.64
N THR A 95 15.17 6.37 12.93
CA THR A 95 16.37 6.77 12.18
C THR A 95 16.32 6.36 10.70
N HIS A 96 15.46 5.41 10.34
CA HIS A 96 15.27 4.93 8.96
C HIS A 96 14.00 5.49 8.29
N ARG A 97 13.38 6.52 8.87
CA ARG A 97 12.13 7.13 8.38
C ARG A 97 12.16 7.46 6.88
N ASN A 98 13.23 8.09 6.41
CA ASN A 98 13.31 8.51 5.01
C ASN A 98 13.25 7.32 4.05
N THR A 99 13.94 6.23 4.36
CA THR A 99 13.92 4.98 3.60
C THR A 99 12.52 4.37 3.58
N VAL A 100 11.81 4.37 4.71
CA VAL A 100 10.46 3.79 4.78
C VAL A 100 9.40 4.68 4.13
N ILE A 101 9.59 6.00 4.11
CA ILE A 101 8.73 6.92 3.34
C ILE A 101 8.87 6.66 1.84
N GLN A 102 10.09 6.43 1.34
CA GLN A 102 10.30 6.05 -0.06
C GLN A 102 9.60 4.72 -0.38
N LEU A 103 9.72 3.73 0.50
CA LEU A 103 9.05 2.44 0.33
C LEU A 103 7.53 2.61 0.30
N LYS A 104 6.98 3.42 1.22
CA LYS A 104 5.57 3.77 1.25
C LYS A 104 5.12 4.37 -0.08
N GLN A 105 5.86 5.33 -0.62
CA GLN A 105 5.51 5.97 -1.88
C GLN A 105 5.47 4.96 -3.03
N GLU A 106 6.49 4.10 -3.16
CA GLU A 106 6.52 3.06 -4.18
C GLU A 106 5.37 2.05 -4.02
N LEU A 107 5.02 1.66 -2.79
CA LEU A 107 3.87 0.79 -2.51
C LEU A 107 2.53 1.45 -2.86
N GLU A 108 2.36 2.72 -2.53
CA GLU A 108 1.15 3.50 -2.85
C GLU A 108 1.01 3.72 -4.37
N GLU A 109 2.11 3.85 -5.11
CA GLU A 109 2.11 3.83 -6.59
C GLU A 109 1.65 2.48 -7.15
N LYS A 110 1.82 1.40 -6.38
CA LYS A 110 1.28 0.07 -6.69
C LYS A 110 -0.10 -0.17 -6.07
N ASN A 111 -0.81 0.90 -5.67
CA ASN A 111 -2.16 0.88 -5.12
C ASN A 111 -2.31 0.16 -3.76
N TYR A 112 -1.24 0.05 -2.97
CA TYR A 112 -1.31 -0.39 -1.57
C TYR A 112 -1.52 0.79 -0.62
N PHE A 113 -2.46 0.68 0.31
CA PHE A 113 -2.57 1.64 1.41
C PHE A 113 -1.62 1.31 2.55
N CYS A 114 -0.65 2.19 2.74
CA CYS A 114 0.35 2.05 3.78
C CYS A 114 0.04 2.99 4.94
N TRP A 115 -0.16 2.41 6.11
CA TRP A 115 -0.10 3.13 7.37
C TRP A 115 1.34 3.18 7.87
N LEU A 116 1.76 4.38 8.23
CA LEU A 116 3.07 4.67 8.80
C LEU A 116 2.82 5.47 10.07
N ASP A 117 3.57 5.16 11.13
CA ASP A 117 3.46 5.90 12.38
C ASP A 117 3.87 7.36 12.17
N VAL A 118 2.87 8.24 12.04
CA VAL A 118 3.09 9.68 11.86
C VAL A 118 3.33 10.27 13.24
N GLU A 119 4.50 10.89 13.41
CA GLU A 119 5.03 11.46 14.66
C GLU A 119 4.21 12.62 15.27
N GLU A 120 2.91 12.74 15.01
CA GLU A 120 2.05 13.66 15.74
C GLU A 120 1.58 13.10 17.09
N ILE A 121 1.82 11.82 17.38
CA ILE A 121 1.64 11.29 18.74
C ILE A 121 2.82 11.81 19.59
N PRO A 122 2.59 12.70 20.57
CA PRO A 122 3.65 13.31 21.35
C PRO A 122 4.51 12.23 22.01
N SER A 123 5.80 12.23 21.66
CA SER A 123 6.81 11.25 22.11
C SER A 123 7.31 11.51 23.53
N ASN A 124 6.45 11.96 24.43
CA ASN A 124 6.78 12.10 25.84
C ASN A 124 6.51 10.83 26.65
N ASN A 125 6.00 9.76 26.04
CA ASN A 125 5.82 8.48 26.68
C ASN A 125 6.35 7.33 25.81
N ASP A 126 7.22 6.50 26.38
CA ASP A 126 7.64 5.17 25.87
C ASP A 126 6.49 4.14 25.87
N HIS A 127 5.24 4.61 25.76
CA HIS A 127 4.05 3.78 25.87
C HIS A 127 3.54 3.40 24.49
N PHE A 128 3.27 2.11 24.36
CA PHE A 128 2.48 1.53 23.30
C PHE A 128 1.09 2.21 23.31
N CYS A 129 0.77 2.96 22.26
CA CYS A 129 -0.38 3.87 22.22
C CYS A 129 -1.59 3.20 21.52
N PRO A 130 -2.84 3.46 21.95
CA PRO A 130 -4.04 2.87 21.33
C PRO A 130 -4.14 3.09 19.82
N GLU A 131 -3.59 4.18 19.29
CA GLU A 131 -3.57 4.49 17.86
C GLU A 131 -2.70 3.50 17.07
N ILE A 132 -1.58 3.06 17.66
CA ILE A 132 -0.70 2.05 17.08
C ILE A 132 -1.40 0.69 17.07
N GLU A 133 -2.05 0.33 18.18
CA GLU A 133 -2.86 -0.89 18.27
C GLU A 133 -3.95 -0.92 17.20
N ALA A 134 -4.70 0.19 17.08
CA ALA A 134 -5.74 0.33 16.08
C ALA A 134 -5.18 0.26 14.66
N GLY A 135 -4.04 0.90 14.38
CA GLY A 135 -3.37 0.81 13.09
C GLY A 135 -2.98 -0.63 12.74
N ILE A 136 -2.37 -1.35 13.68
CA ILE A 136 -2.00 -2.76 13.49
C ILE A 136 -3.25 -3.61 13.24
N GLN A 137 -4.30 -3.43 14.06
CA GLN A 137 -5.54 -4.19 13.93
C GLN A 137 -6.29 -3.90 12.63
N LYS A 138 -6.27 -2.67 12.14
CA LYS A 138 -6.90 -2.28 10.87
C LYS A 138 -6.10 -2.68 9.64
N SER A 139 -4.80 -2.94 9.78
CA SER A 139 -3.94 -3.39 8.68
C SER A 139 -4.17 -4.85 8.30
N THR A 140 -4.10 -5.15 7.01
CA THR A 140 -4.14 -6.55 6.51
C THR A 140 -2.82 -7.27 6.77
N VAL A 141 -1.69 -6.61 6.51
CA VAL A 141 -0.33 -7.15 6.65
C VAL A 141 0.53 -6.24 7.49
N PHE A 142 1.35 -6.83 8.36
CA PHE A 142 2.34 -6.13 9.17
C PHE A 142 3.75 -6.33 8.58
N VAL A 143 4.34 -5.27 8.03
CA VAL A 143 5.68 -5.29 7.44
C VAL A 143 6.68 -4.71 8.44
N CYS A 144 7.68 -5.52 8.81
CA CYS A 144 8.77 -5.11 9.70
C CYS A 144 9.96 -4.66 8.88
N CYS A 145 10.29 -3.38 8.91
CA CYS A 145 11.50 -2.80 8.33
C CYS A 145 12.68 -3.02 9.29
N ILE A 146 13.30 -4.19 9.21
CA ILE A 146 14.31 -4.64 10.18
C ILE A 146 15.68 -4.02 9.90
N THR A 147 16.20 -3.39 10.93
CA THR A 147 17.57 -2.89 11.08
C THR A 147 18.12 -3.22 12.46
N SER A 148 19.41 -3.02 12.69
CA SER A 148 20.07 -3.17 13.99
C SER A 148 19.39 -2.28 15.04
N ARG A 149 18.99 -1.06 14.66
CA ARG A 149 18.22 -0.15 15.50
C ARG A 149 16.82 -0.68 15.79
N TYR A 150 16.12 -1.22 14.78
CA TYR A 150 14.81 -1.87 14.97
C TYR A 150 14.86 -2.98 16.03
N VAL A 151 15.87 -3.86 15.93
CA VAL A 151 16.06 -4.99 16.86
C VAL A 151 16.28 -4.49 18.31
N GLN A 152 16.96 -3.36 18.47
CA GLN A 152 17.24 -2.74 19.78
C GLN A 152 16.06 -1.92 20.33
N SER A 153 15.17 -1.42 19.47
CA SER A 153 14.01 -0.62 19.86
C SER A 153 12.99 -1.42 20.67
N ASN A 154 12.69 -0.98 21.89
CA ASN A 154 11.67 -1.61 22.71
C ASN A 154 10.27 -1.47 22.09
N LYS A 155 9.98 -0.30 21.52
CA LYS A 155 8.73 -0.01 20.82
C LYS A 155 8.50 -0.98 19.66
N CYS A 156 9.48 -1.14 18.77
CA CYS A 156 9.35 -2.03 17.61
C CYS A 156 9.12 -3.49 18.02
N ARG A 157 9.77 -3.95 19.10
CA ARG A 157 9.53 -5.29 19.64
C ARG A 157 8.12 -5.47 20.22
N GLN A 158 7.58 -4.44 20.86
CA GLN A 158 6.21 -4.45 21.38
C GLN A 158 5.19 -4.51 20.23
N GLU A 159 5.36 -3.68 19.19
CA GLU A 159 4.52 -3.71 17.98
C GLU A 159 4.55 -5.09 17.31
N LEU A 160 5.73 -5.66 17.09
CA LEU A 160 5.88 -6.99 16.51
C LEU A 160 5.21 -8.08 17.37
N SER A 161 5.38 -8.00 18.70
CA SER A 161 4.73 -8.94 19.62
C SER A 161 3.21 -8.84 19.55
N PHE A 162 2.67 -7.61 19.50
CA PHE A 162 1.24 -7.36 19.39
C PHE A 162 0.68 -7.87 18.05
N ALA A 163 1.32 -7.55 16.93
CA ALA A 163 0.94 -8.06 15.62
C ALA A 163 0.90 -9.59 15.59
N LYS A 164 1.90 -10.26 16.19
CA LYS A 164 1.97 -11.71 16.30
C LYS A 164 0.83 -12.28 17.17
N GLN A 165 0.55 -11.65 18.32
CA GLN A 165 -0.55 -12.05 19.20
C GLN A 165 -1.92 -11.94 18.51
N HIS A 166 -2.09 -10.96 17.63
CA HIS A 166 -3.30 -10.76 16.83
C HIS A 166 -3.32 -11.56 15.52
N ASN A 167 -2.42 -12.53 15.35
CA ASN A 167 -2.31 -13.38 14.17
C ASN A 167 -2.21 -12.58 12.85
N LYS A 168 -1.59 -11.41 12.89
CA LYS A 168 -1.36 -10.62 11.67
C LYS A 168 -0.35 -11.35 10.79
N PRO A 169 -0.59 -11.47 9.47
CA PRO A 169 0.45 -11.85 8.53
C PRO A 169 1.64 -10.90 8.66
N ILE A 170 2.83 -11.45 8.90
CA ILE A 170 4.05 -10.67 9.11
C ILE A 170 5.01 -10.90 7.95
N ILE A 171 5.46 -9.81 7.32
CA ILE A 171 6.58 -9.80 6.39
C ILE A 171 7.78 -9.17 7.08
N LEU A 172 8.90 -9.89 7.10
CA LEU A 172 10.16 -9.38 7.63
C LEU A 172 10.99 -8.84 6.48
N LEU A 173 11.24 -7.53 6.45
CA LEU A 173 11.98 -6.84 5.40
C LEU A 173 13.34 -6.38 5.96
N LEU A 174 14.43 -7.05 5.57
CA LEU A 174 15.77 -6.70 6.05
C LEU A 174 16.31 -5.52 5.23
N ILE A 175 16.42 -4.33 5.82
CA ILE A 175 16.89 -3.10 5.16
C ILE A 175 18.42 -2.90 5.33
N GLU A 176 19.04 -3.70 6.19
CA GLU A 176 20.50 -3.77 6.31
C GLU A 176 20.93 -5.22 6.58
N GLU A 177 22.23 -5.47 6.40
CA GLU A 177 22.82 -6.77 6.67
C GLU A 177 22.90 -7.03 8.18
N LEU A 178 22.34 -8.17 8.61
CA LEU A 178 22.31 -8.59 10.01
C LEU A 178 22.60 -10.09 10.13
N ASN A 179 23.23 -10.45 11.25
CA ASN A 179 23.33 -11.86 11.65
C ASN A 179 21.94 -12.39 12.03
N TRP A 180 21.40 -13.31 11.23
CA TRP A 180 20.06 -13.83 11.41
C TRP A 180 20.03 -15.18 12.16
N PRO A 181 19.09 -15.40 13.11
CA PRO A 181 18.17 -14.42 13.68
C PRO A 181 18.82 -13.61 14.83
N PRO A 182 18.57 -12.29 14.92
CA PRO A 182 19.07 -11.47 16.02
C PRO A 182 18.53 -11.94 17.36
N ALA A 183 19.37 -11.95 18.40
CA ALA A 183 19.03 -12.53 19.70
C ALA A 183 17.77 -11.93 20.34
N GLN A 184 17.58 -10.61 20.21
CA GLN A 184 16.51 -9.85 20.88
C GLN A 184 15.12 -10.15 20.31
N ILE A 185 15.02 -10.55 19.04
CA ILE A 185 13.75 -10.85 18.36
C ILE A 185 13.62 -12.32 17.95
N ARG A 186 14.62 -13.16 18.25
CA ARG A 186 14.72 -14.57 17.81
C ARG A 186 13.41 -15.35 18.00
N THR A 187 12.77 -15.22 19.15
CA THR A 187 11.51 -15.92 19.46
C THR A 187 10.32 -15.34 18.69
N LEU A 188 10.31 -14.03 18.46
CA LEU A 188 9.25 -13.34 17.72
C LEU A 188 9.29 -13.71 16.23
N VAL A 189 10.48 -13.82 15.64
CA VAL A 189 10.65 -14.13 14.21
C VAL A 189 10.84 -15.61 13.89
N SER A 190 10.80 -16.48 14.91
CA SER A 190 10.93 -17.93 14.70
C SER A 190 9.82 -18.45 13.78
N GLY A 191 10.21 -19.19 12.74
CA GLY A 191 9.30 -19.74 11.72
C GLY A 191 8.92 -18.76 10.60
N LEU A 192 9.36 -17.49 10.68
CA LEU A 192 9.12 -16.50 9.63
C LEU A 192 10.32 -16.43 8.66
N SER A 193 10.02 -16.27 7.38
CA SER A 193 11.02 -15.95 6.36
C SER A 193 11.16 -14.43 6.24
N TYR A 194 12.36 -13.97 5.86
CA TYR A 194 12.62 -12.56 5.57
C TYR A 194 12.92 -12.34 4.09
N ILE A 195 12.60 -11.14 3.61
CA ILE A 195 12.97 -10.62 2.31
C ILE A 195 14.20 -9.73 2.52
N ARG A 196 15.28 -10.01 1.80
CA ARG A 196 16.45 -9.13 1.77
C ARG A 196 16.12 -7.90 0.93
N PHE A 197 16.34 -6.71 1.50
CA PHE A 197 15.95 -5.43 0.92
C PHE A 197 17.05 -4.38 1.05
N TYR A 198 18.29 -4.80 0.78
CA TYR A 198 19.47 -3.94 0.77
C TYR A 198 20.45 -4.35 -0.33
N ASN A 199 21.08 -3.35 -0.94
CA ASN A 199 22.15 -3.52 -1.90
C ASN A 199 23.46 -3.87 -1.19
N THR A 200 24.13 -4.94 -1.64
CA THR A 200 25.45 -5.36 -1.13
C THR A 200 26.61 -4.70 -1.88
N ALA A 201 26.34 -4.11 -3.05
CA ALA A 201 27.34 -3.44 -3.87
C ALA A 201 27.23 -1.91 -3.67
N SER A 202 28.37 -1.28 -3.37
CA SER A 202 28.55 0.16 -3.15
C SER A 202 28.44 0.97 -4.46
N LEU A 203 27.33 0.85 -5.16
CA LEU A 203 27.02 1.73 -6.28
C LEU A 203 25.90 2.66 -5.86
N ALA A 204 26.14 3.95 -6.07
CA ALA A 204 25.33 5.08 -5.68
C ALA A 204 23.94 5.06 -6.36
N SER A 205 23.06 4.14 -5.98
CA SER A 205 21.64 4.24 -6.25
C SER A 205 21.02 5.19 -5.24
N SER A 206 20.09 6.04 -5.71
CA SER A 206 19.30 6.94 -4.87
C SER A 206 18.34 6.19 -3.93
N THR A 207 18.06 4.91 -4.21
CA THR A 207 17.20 4.00 -3.43
C THR A 207 18.02 2.89 -2.76
N SER A 208 17.50 2.36 -1.65
CA SER A 208 18.19 1.34 -0.84
C SER A 208 18.05 -0.10 -1.39
N TRP A 209 17.16 -0.33 -2.36
CA TRP A 209 16.84 -1.64 -2.94
C TRP A 209 16.80 -1.60 -4.48
N SER A 210 16.93 -2.77 -5.12
CA SER A 210 16.71 -2.94 -6.56
C SER A 210 15.24 -3.20 -6.89
N SER A 211 14.85 -3.04 -8.17
CA SER A 211 13.50 -3.38 -8.65
C SER A 211 13.15 -4.85 -8.40
N GLU A 212 14.11 -5.76 -8.57
CA GLU A 212 13.90 -7.19 -8.31
C GLU A 212 13.54 -7.48 -6.85
N MET A 213 14.16 -6.75 -5.91
CA MET A 213 13.83 -6.88 -4.48
C MET A 213 12.42 -6.34 -4.19
N PHE A 214 12.04 -5.24 -4.84
CA PHE A 214 10.69 -4.67 -4.72
C PHE A 214 9.63 -5.59 -5.31
N ASP A 215 9.88 -6.19 -6.47
CA ASP A 215 8.98 -7.19 -7.07
C ASP A 215 8.80 -8.41 -6.16
N GLY A 216 9.87 -8.84 -5.47
CA GLY A 216 9.79 -9.88 -4.44
C GLY A 216 8.86 -9.52 -3.28
N LEU A 217 8.89 -8.26 -2.82
CA LEU A 217 7.94 -7.75 -1.82
C LEU A 217 6.51 -7.71 -2.37
N LEU A 218 6.30 -7.21 -3.59
CA LEU A 218 4.98 -7.15 -4.22
C LEU A 218 4.34 -8.52 -4.39
N ASN A 219 5.11 -9.53 -4.82
CA ASN A 219 4.63 -10.90 -4.91
C ASN A 219 4.17 -11.42 -3.55
N LYS A 220 4.96 -11.15 -2.49
CA LYS A 220 4.60 -11.60 -1.15
C LYS A 220 3.38 -10.89 -0.60
N LEU A 221 3.23 -9.61 -0.91
CA LEU A 221 2.05 -8.83 -0.57
C LEU A 221 0.83 -9.36 -1.30
N GLY A 222 0.89 -9.58 -2.62
CA GLY A 222 -0.24 -10.12 -3.40
C GLY A 222 -0.76 -11.48 -2.89
N GLU A 223 0.12 -12.34 -2.36
CA GLU A 223 -0.30 -13.59 -1.67
C GLU A 223 -1.14 -13.33 -0.40
N LEU A 224 -0.85 -12.24 0.31
CA LEU A 224 -1.44 -11.92 1.63
C LEU A 224 -2.56 -10.88 1.55
N THR A 225 -2.63 -10.12 0.46
CA THR A 225 -3.63 -9.10 0.17
C THR A 225 -4.26 -9.38 -1.21
N PRO A 226 -5.03 -10.46 -1.37
CA PRO A 226 -5.55 -10.89 -2.68
C PRO A 226 -6.64 -9.96 -3.27
N HIS A 227 -7.04 -8.93 -2.52
CA HIS A 227 -7.99 -7.89 -2.96
C HIS A 227 -7.32 -6.80 -3.82
N ILE A 228 -6.07 -7.03 -4.24
CA ILE A 228 -5.24 -6.14 -5.07
C ILE A 228 -4.90 -6.87 -6.37
#